data_AF-A0A4X2M6K0-F1
#
_entry.id   AF-A0A4X2M6K0-F1
#
_cell.length_a   1.000
_cell.length_b   1.000
_cell.length_c   1.000
_cell.angle_alpha   90.00
_cell.angle_beta   90.00
_cell.angle_gamma   90.00
#
_symmetry.space_group_name_H-M   'P 1'
#
loop_
_entity.id
_entity.type
_entity.pdbx_description
1 polymer ?
#
loop_
_entity_poly.entity_id
_entity_poly.type
_entity_poly.pdbx_seq_one_letter_code
_entity_poly.pdbx_strand_id
1 'polypeptide(L)'
;MSIPFSNTHCQIPQGFGNLLEGLTREILREQPDNIPAFAAAYFENLLEKREKTNFDPAEWGAKVDDRFYNNHAFKVQQPCGATEPEEAPPEKRAPEKDTSQEIVKEQEIQASFVEEANIDEEEEAAAAAIKIQAAFRGHKARKEMKEMKVQGSTEEQEME
;
A
#
# COMPACT_ATOMS: atom_id res chain seq x y z
N MET A 1 -3.54 -5.10 -15.81
CA MET A 1 -2.14 -5.54 -15.81
C MET A 1 -1.42 -5.02 -17.06
N SER A 2 -0.63 -3.96 -16.94
CA SER A 2 0.33 -3.57 -17.98
C SER A 2 1.65 -4.28 -17.70
N ILE A 3 2.25 -4.89 -18.71
CA ILE A 3 3.57 -5.53 -18.58
C ILE A 3 4.61 -4.40 -18.63
N PRO A 4 5.43 -4.20 -17.58
CA PRO A 4 6.28 -3.01 -17.45
C PRO A 4 7.37 -2.89 -18.52
N PHE A 5 7.68 -3.96 -19.27
CA PHE A 5 8.78 -4.01 -20.22
C PHE A 5 8.40 -4.53 -21.61
N SER A 6 7.17 -4.30 -22.08
CA SER A 6 6.83 -4.55 -23.48
C SER A 6 7.26 -3.37 -24.36
N ASN A 7 8.02 -3.64 -25.44
CA ASN A 7 8.44 -2.66 -26.46
C ASN A 7 7.26 -2.16 -27.34
N THR A 8 6.05 -2.16 -26.82
CA THR A 8 4.83 -1.80 -27.53
C THR A 8 4.32 -0.47 -27.02
N HIS A 9 4.18 0.50 -27.93
CA HIS A 9 3.72 1.86 -27.61
C HIS A 9 2.22 1.94 -27.22
N CYS A 10 1.46 0.86 -27.35
CA CYS A 10 0.04 0.82 -26.99
C CYS A 10 -0.14 0.14 -25.63
N GLN A 11 -0.21 0.95 -24.57
CA GLN A 11 -0.54 0.47 -23.23
C GLN A 11 -2.02 0.67 -22.92
N ILE A 12 -2.59 -0.25 -22.16
CA ILE A 12 -3.97 -0.15 -21.68
C ILE A 12 -4.00 0.87 -20.54
N PRO A 13 -4.88 1.89 -20.58
CA PRO A 13 -5.02 2.86 -19.49
C PRO A 13 -5.36 2.18 -18.16
N GLN A 14 -4.80 2.71 -17.08
CA GLN A 14 -5.14 2.25 -15.73
C GLN A 14 -6.64 2.48 -15.45
N GLY A 15 -7.26 1.54 -14.74
CA GLY A 15 -8.70 1.61 -14.43
C GLY A 15 -9.64 1.20 -15.56
N PHE A 16 -9.15 1.03 -16.80
CA PHE A 16 -9.98 0.59 -17.93
C PHE A 16 -10.66 -0.76 -17.69
N GLY A 17 -9.93 -1.71 -17.09
CA GLY A 17 -10.49 -3.01 -16.70
C GLY A 17 -11.66 -2.88 -15.73
N ASN A 18 -11.54 -1.99 -14.74
CA ASN A 18 -12.58 -1.76 -13.74
C ASN A 18 -13.86 -1.19 -14.38
N LEU A 19 -13.73 -0.29 -15.36
CA LEU A 19 -14.89 0.23 -16.11
C LEU A 19 -15.62 -0.87 -16.87
N LEU A 20 -14.86 -1.73 -17.57
CA LEU A 20 -15.42 -2.84 -18.33
C LEU A 20 -16.05 -3.89 -17.41
N GLU A 21 -15.44 -4.18 -16.28
CA GLU A 21 -15.99 -5.10 -15.29
C GLU A 21 -17.31 -4.59 -14.73
N GLY A 22 -17.39 -3.32 -14.35
CA GLY A 22 -18.63 -2.70 -13.89
C GLY A 22 -19.75 -2.79 -14.93
N LEU A 23 -19.45 -2.38 -16.18
CA LEU A 23 -20.41 -2.45 -17.28
C LEU A 23 -20.89 -3.90 -17.52
N THR A 24 -19.95 -4.85 -17.61
CA THR A 24 -20.28 -6.26 -17.91
C THR A 24 -21.10 -6.90 -16.80
N ARG A 25 -20.84 -6.57 -15.53
CA ARG A 25 -21.66 -7.02 -14.40
C ARG A 25 -23.10 -6.52 -14.50
N GLU A 26 -23.30 -5.27 -14.88
CA GLU A 26 -24.66 -4.72 -15.05
C GLU A 26 -25.37 -5.30 -16.29
N ILE A 27 -24.65 -5.55 -17.39
CA ILE A 27 -25.22 -6.23 -18.57
C ILE A 27 -25.71 -7.63 -18.20
N LEU A 28 -24.92 -8.39 -17.43
CA LEU A 28 -25.30 -9.73 -16.99
C LEU A 28 -26.49 -9.72 -16.01
N ARG A 29 -26.68 -8.61 -15.28
CA ARG A 29 -27.78 -8.41 -14.34
C ARG A 29 -29.08 -8.04 -15.03
N GLU A 30 -29.05 -7.06 -15.92
CA GLU A 30 -30.25 -6.51 -16.56
C GLU A 30 -30.63 -7.22 -17.86
N GLN A 31 -29.70 -7.94 -18.48
CA GLN A 31 -29.86 -8.60 -19.78
C GLN A 31 -30.58 -7.74 -20.85
N PRO A 32 -30.04 -6.56 -21.18
CA PRO A 32 -30.67 -5.67 -22.15
C PRO A 32 -30.54 -6.22 -23.59
N ASP A 33 -31.58 -6.02 -24.40
CA ASP A 33 -31.57 -6.41 -25.82
C ASP A 33 -30.56 -5.59 -26.65
N ASN A 34 -30.34 -4.31 -26.30
CA ASN A 34 -29.44 -3.41 -27.01
C ASN A 34 -28.26 -2.99 -26.11
N ILE A 35 -27.19 -3.78 -26.17
CA ILE A 35 -25.98 -3.57 -25.36
C ILE A 35 -25.30 -2.21 -25.63
N PRO A 36 -25.11 -1.75 -26.89
CA PRO A 36 -24.49 -0.44 -27.13
C PRO A 36 -25.26 0.73 -26.52
N ALA A 37 -26.59 0.74 -26.65
CA ALA A 37 -27.43 1.79 -26.07
C ALA A 37 -27.38 1.77 -24.54
N PHE A 38 -27.42 0.57 -23.95
CA PHE A 38 -27.27 0.38 -22.51
C PHE A 38 -25.91 0.88 -21.99
N ALA A 39 -24.82 0.54 -22.69
CA ALA A 39 -23.48 0.95 -22.31
C ALA A 39 -23.31 2.47 -22.31
N ALA A 40 -23.87 3.16 -23.31
CA ALA A 40 -23.86 4.62 -23.37
C ALA A 40 -24.56 5.23 -22.15
N ALA A 41 -25.78 4.79 -21.85
CA ALA A 41 -26.54 5.25 -20.69
C ALA A 41 -25.84 4.94 -19.35
N TYR A 42 -25.20 3.76 -19.24
CA TYR A 42 -24.42 3.39 -18.07
C TYR A 42 -23.24 4.34 -17.83
N PHE A 43 -22.48 4.67 -18.87
CA PHE A 43 -21.34 5.59 -18.74
C PHE A 43 -21.79 7.04 -18.50
N GLU A 44 -22.90 7.49 -19.07
CA GLU A 44 -23.50 8.80 -18.74
C GLU A 44 -23.86 8.89 -17.24
N ASN A 45 -24.51 7.86 -16.71
CA ASN A 45 -24.82 7.78 -15.27
C ASN A 45 -23.56 7.74 -14.40
N LEU A 46 -22.48 7.11 -14.87
CA LEU A 46 -21.21 7.05 -14.16
C LEU A 46 -20.52 8.41 -14.13
N LEU A 47 -20.53 9.14 -15.25
CA LEU A 47 -20.02 10.50 -15.34
C LEU A 47 -20.79 11.45 -14.43
N GLU A 48 -22.12 11.36 -14.42
CA GLU A 48 -22.96 12.20 -13.56
C GLU A 48 -22.66 11.95 -12.06
N LYS A 49 -22.47 10.68 -11.67
CA LYS A 49 -22.04 10.34 -10.30
C LYS A 49 -20.65 10.91 -9.99
N ARG A 50 -19.72 10.83 -10.93
CA ARG A 50 -18.37 11.40 -10.78
C ARG A 50 -18.43 12.90 -10.56
N GLU A 51 -19.21 13.64 -11.34
CA GLU A 51 -19.35 15.09 -11.19
C GLU A 51 -20.00 15.49 -9.86
N LYS A 52 -21.00 14.73 -9.41
CA LYS A 52 -21.71 14.99 -8.14
C LYS A 52 -20.87 14.67 -6.91
N THR A 53 -20.15 13.54 -6.93
CA THR A 53 -19.47 12.99 -5.74
C THR A 53 -17.96 13.19 -5.74
N ASN A 54 -17.38 13.59 -6.87
CA ASN A 54 -15.94 13.60 -7.15
C ASN A 54 -15.27 12.24 -6.90
N PHE A 55 -16.04 11.15 -6.92
CA PHE A 55 -15.54 9.79 -6.75
C PHE A 55 -15.65 9.00 -8.05
N ASP A 56 -14.53 8.43 -8.49
CA ASP A 56 -14.46 7.57 -9.68
C ASP A 56 -14.07 6.13 -9.28
N PRO A 57 -14.97 5.15 -9.44
CA PRO A 57 -14.67 3.74 -9.18
C PRO A 57 -13.47 3.21 -9.98
N ALA A 58 -13.24 3.70 -11.20
CA ALA A 58 -12.16 3.25 -12.06
C ALA A 58 -10.80 3.69 -11.51
N GLU A 59 -10.70 4.93 -11.04
CA GLU A 59 -9.49 5.49 -10.42
C GLU A 59 -9.20 4.80 -9.08
N TRP A 60 -10.23 4.51 -8.29
CA TRP A 60 -10.06 3.80 -7.02
C TRP A 60 -9.58 2.37 -7.24
N GLY A 61 -10.21 1.62 -8.14
CA GLY A 61 -9.77 0.26 -8.49
C GLY A 61 -8.35 0.24 -9.05
N ALA A 62 -7.99 1.21 -9.91
CA ALA A 62 -6.63 1.34 -10.43
C ALA A 62 -5.58 1.48 -9.32
N LYS A 63 -5.87 2.29 -8.29
CA LYS A 63 -4.97 2.46 -7.12
C LYS A 63 -4.85 1.18 -6.31
N VAL A 64 -5.90 0.37 -6.23
CA VAL A 64 -5.85 -0.93 -5.55
C VAL A 64 -4.96 -1.90 -6.32
N ASP A 65 -5.16 -2.01 -7.63
CA ASP A 65 -4.38 -2.90 -8.50
C ASP A 65 -2.90 -2.51 -8.54
N ASP A 66 -2.60 -1.21 -8.61
CA ASP A 66 -1.22 -0.72 -8.67
C ASP A 66 -0.42 -1.07 -7.40
N ARG A 67 -1.08 -1.11 -6.22
CA ARG A 67 -0.43 -1.56 -4.98
C ARG A 67 -0.01 -3.03 -5.03
N PHE A 68 -0.72 -3.86 -5.77
CA PHE A 68 -0.43 -5.29 -5.90
C PHE A 68 0.69 -5.55 -6.92
N TYR A 69 0.72 -4.79 -8.03
CA TYR A 69 1.75 -4.93 -9.08
C TYR A 69 3.04 -4.16 -8.79
N ASN A 70 2.94 -2.95 -8.26
CA ASN A 70 4.06 -2.11 -7.86
C ASN A 70 4.26 -2.21 -6.35
N ASN A 71 4.55 -3.40 -5.85
CA ASN A 71 5.14 -3.55 -4.52
C ASN A 71 6.34 -2.59 -4.42
N HIS A 72 6.22 -1.53 -3.62
CA HIS A 72 7.27 -0.51 -3.44
C HIS A 72 8.53 -1.07 -2.74
N ALA A 73 8.57 -2.37 -2.48
CA ALA A 73 9.71 -3.12 -1.96
C ALA A 73 11.01 -2.90 -2.76
N PHE A 74 10.93 -2.47 -4.03
CA PHE A 74 12.10 -2.24 -4.90
C PHE A 74 12.36 -0.77 -5.27
N LYS A 75 11.64 0.20 -4.70
CA LYS A 75 11.94 1.63 -4.94
C LYS A 75 13.08 2.17 -4.07
N VAL A 76 13.60 1.35 -3.15
CA VAL A 76 14.80 1.68 -2.37
C VAL A 76 16.01 1.07 -3.08
N GLN A 77 16.83 1.95 -3.66
CA GLN A 77 18.16 1.73 -4.24
C GLN A 77 18.21 1.27 -5.72
N GLN A 78 18.30 2.26 -6.60
CA GLN A 78 19.24 2.19 -7.71
C GLN A 78 19.82 3.59 -8.00
N PRO A 79 21.09 3.84 -7.66
CA PRO A 79 21.92 4.81 -8.37
C PRO A 79 22.88 4.04 -9.30
N CYS A 80 22.69 4.16 -10.60
CA CYS A 80 23.66 3.78 -11.64
C CYS A 80 23.32 4.63 -12.88
N GLY A 81 23.93 5.79 -13.11
CA GLY A 81 25.24 5.98 -13.74
C GLY A 81 25.16 5.63 -15.24
N ALA A 82 25.34 6.51 -16.23
CA ALA A 82 26.01 7.81 -16.28
C ALA A 82 25.58 8.62 -17.53
N THR A 83 25.38 9.93 -17.37
CA THR A 83 25.94 11.03 -18.19
C THR A 83 25.61 12.36 -17.49
N GLU A 84 26.62 13.06 -16.97
CA GLU A 84 26.60 14.49 -16.61
C GLU A 84 27.78 15.16 -17.37
N PRO A 85 27.72 16.46 -17.75
CA PRO A 85 28.05 17.57 -16.80
C PRO A 85 27.20 18.85 -17.04
N GLU A 86 26.77 19.59 -16.03
CA GLU A 86 27.42 20.76 -15.35
C GLU A 86 26.35 21.32 -14.38
N GLU A 87 26.56 21.80 -13.15
CA GLU A 87 27.72 22.23 -12.35
C GLU A 87 27.52 21.85 -10.85
N ALA A 88 28.50 21.14 -10.28
CA ALA A 88 29.43 21.53 -9.20
C ALA A 88 29.01 22.41 -7.96
N PRO A 89 29.79 22.40 -6.83
CA PRO A 89 29.42 21.92 -5.47
C PRO A 89 29.91 22.93 -4.36
N PRO A 90 30.36 22.63 -3.10
CA PRO A 90 30.33 21.45 -2.19
C PRO A 90 29.87 21.79 -0.72
N GLU A 91 29.69 20.85 0.22
CA GLU A 91 30.73 20.51 1.21
C GLU A 91 30.45 19.20 1.99
N LYS A 92 31.45 18.28 1.90
CA LYS A 92 32.07 17.43 2.94
C LYS A 92 31.15 16.51 3.77
N ARG A 93 31.09 15.20 3.47
CA ARG A 93 32.02 14.07 3.81
C ARG A 93 31.62 13.31 5.10
N ALA A 94 31.31 12.03 4.87
CA ALA A 94 30.89 10.87 5.70
C ALA A 94 31.90 10.44 6.82
N PRO A 95 31.68 9.40 7.68
CA PRO A 95 30.74 8.26 7.51
C PRO A 95 29.98 7.64 8.72
N GLU A 96 28.78 7.13 8.40
CA GLU A 96 28.07 5.86 8.73
C GLU A 96 28.28 5.10 10.06
N LYS A 97 27.15 4.79 10.74
CA LYS A 97 26.81 3.42 11.24
C LYS A 97 25.33 3.26 11.66
N ASP A 98 24.67 2.30 10.97
CA ASP A 98 23.56 1.43 11.38
C ASP A 98 22.32 2.00 12.09
N THR A 99 21.25 2.24 11.33
CA THR A 99 19.87 2.14 11.87
C THR A 99 18.91 1.55 10.84
N SER A 100 19.23 0.35 10.37
CA SER A 100 18.30 -0.51 9.62
C SER A 100 17.80 -1.59 10.57
N GLN A 101 16.68 -1.34 11.27
CA GLN A 101 15.77 -2.34 11.85
C GLN A 101 14.73 -1.65 12.75
N GLU A 102 13.85 -0.89 12.13
CA GLU A 102 12.54 -0.52 12.68
C GLU A 102 11.66 -0.25 11.45
N ILE A 103 10.35 -0.50 11.51
CA ILE A 103 9.38 -0.40 10.39
C ILE A 103 9.12 -1.73 9.63
N VAL A 104 9.49 -2.90 10.17
CA VAL A 104 8.88 -4.18 9.74
C VAL A 104 8.15 -4.81 10.93
N LYS A 105 6.85 -4.49 11.08
CA LYS A 105 5.79 -5.25 11.78
C LYS A 105 4.72 -4.31 12.35
N GLU A 106 4.01 -3.56 11.51
CA GLU A 106 2.77 -2.90 11.95
C GLU A 106 1.60 -3.08 10.96
N GLN A 107 1.77 -3.87 9.89
CA GLN A 107 0.72 -4.06 8.87
C GLN A 107 0.28 -5.52 8.65
N GLU A 108 0.70 -6.47 9.49
CA GLU A 108 0.40 -7.90 9.28
C GLU A 108 -0.62 -8.50 10.27
N ILE A 109 -1.53 -7.68 10.85
CA ILE A 109 -2.61 -8.20 11.72
C ILE A 109 -4.02 -7.75 11.28
N GLN A 110 -4.18 -7.05 10.16
CA GLN A 110 -5.52 -6.62 9.68
C GLN A 110 -6.13 -7.51 8.57
N ALA A 111 -5.56 -8.67 8.27
CA ALA A 111 -5.97 -9.47 7.10
C ALA A 111 -6.31 -10.94 7.40
N SER A 112 -6.84 -11.26 8.58
CA SER A 112 -7.47 -12.57 8.80
C SER A 112 -8.42 -12.57 10.01
N PHE A 113 -9.63 -12.01 9.87
CA PHE A 113 -10.80 -12.46 10.64
C PHE A 113 -12.09 -11.82 10.11
N VAL A 114 -12.67 -12.40 9.05
CA VAL A 114 -14.12 -12.34 8.78
C VAL A 114 -14.49 -13.73 8.26
N GLU A 115 -15.56 -14.30 8.83
CA GLU A 115 -16.02 -15.72 8.82
C GLU A 115 -15.53 -16.47 10.07
N GLU A 116 -16.38 -16.91 11.02
CA GLU A 116 -17.81 -17.26 10.99
C GLU A 116 -18.52 -16.79 12.28
N ALA A 117 -19.81 -16.48 12.15
CA ALA A 117 -20.67 -16.14 13.27
C ALA A 117 -21.14 -17.40 14.05
N ASN A 118 -21.09 -17.28 15.38
CA ASN A 118 -21.65 -18.16 16.43
C ASN A 118 -20.81 -19.40 16.79
N ILE A 119 -20.04 -19.29 17.88
CA ILE A 119 -20.13 -20.05 19.16
C ILE A 119 -19.02 -19.48 20.10
N ASP A 120 -19.43 -18.95 21.27
CA ASP A 120 -18.62 -18.46 22.43
C ASP A 120 -17.77 -17.15 22.29
N GLU A 121 -18.44 -16.01 22.14
CA GLU A 121 -17.83 -14.65 21.98
C GLU A 121 -16.93 -14.18 23.16
N GLU A 122 -17.11 -14.67 24.38
CA GLU A 122 -16.41 -14.15 25.57
C GLU A 122 -14.97 -14.69 25.69
N GLU A 123 -14.74 -15.97 25.35
CA GLU A 123 -13.43 -16.60 25.42
C GLU A 123 -12.50 -16.10 24.31
N GLU A 124 -13.04 -15.91 23.10
CA GLU A 124 -12.27 -15.37 21.97
C GLU A 124 -11.91 -13.89 22.16
N ALA A 125 -12.82 -13.08 22.70
CA ALA A 125 -12.54 -11.69 23.06
C ALA A 125 -11.45 -11.60 24.14
N ALA A 126 -11.47 -12.48 25.14
CA ALA A 126 -10.43 -12.57 26.15
C ALA A 126 -9.08 -13.00 25.54
N ALA A 127 -9.07 -13.99 24.65
CA ALA A 127 -7.87 -14.43 23.94
C ALA A 127 -7.26 -13.31 23.07
N ALA A 128 -8.09 -12.56 22.35
CA ALA A 128 -7.67 -11.41 21.56
C ALA A 128 -7.07 -10.31 22.45
N ALA A 129 -7.72 -9.98 23.57
CA ALA A 129 -7.23 -8.99 24.53
C ALA A 129 -5.87 -9.40 25.13
N ILE A 130 -5.70 -10.67 25.51
CA ILE A 130 -4.43 -11.23 26.02
C ILE A 130 -3.32 -11.08 24.95
N LYS A 131 -3.64 -11.35 23.68
CA LYS A 131 -2.68 -11.22 22.58
C LYS A 131 -2.23 -9.78 22.37
N ILE A 132 -3.16 -8.82 22.42
CA ILE A 132 -2.85 -7.38 22.32
C ILE A 132 -1.99 -6.92 23.50
N GLN A 133 -2.34 -7.32 24.72
CA GLN A 133 -1.60 -6.95 25.93
C GLN A 133 -0.18 -7.53 25.95
N ALA A 134 -0.02 -8.79 25.54
CA ALA A 134 1.28 -9.44 25.43
C ALA A 134 2.18 -8.74 24.40
N ALA A 135 1.63 -8.39 23.23
CA ALA A 135 2.34 -7.66 22.19
C ALA A 135 2.78 -6.27 22.67
N PHE A 136 1.89 -5.52 23.33
CA PHE A 136 2.18 -4.20 23.86
C PHE A 136 3.26 -4.22 24.95
N ARG A 137 3.18 -5.17 25.89
CA ARG A 137 4.21 -5.34 26.93
C ARG A 137 5.57 -5.63 26.32
N GLY A 138 5.63 -6.50 25.32
CA GLY A 138 6.86 -6.78 24.58
C GLY A 138 7.40 -5.56 23.84
N HIS A 139 6.52 -4.76 23.22
CA HIS A 139 6.90 -3.52 22.55
C HIS A 139 7.51 -2.51 23.51
N LYS A 140 6.88 -2.29 24.68
CA LYS A 140 7.38 -1.38 25.71
C LYS A 140 8.78 -1.78 26.21
N ALA A 141 9.00 -3.07 26.51
CA ALA A 141 10.31 -3.56 26.96
C ALA A 141 11.40 -3.38 25.89
N ARG A 142 11.09 -3.64 24.62
CA ARG A 142 12.04 -3.43 23.51
C ARG A 142 12.38 -1.95 23.31
N LYS A 143 11.39 -1.07 23.48
CA LYS A 143 11.58 0.38 23.38
C LYS A 143 12.49 0.90 24.50
N GLU A 144 12.24 0.50 25.75
CA GLU A 144 13.09 0.86 26.89
C GLU A 144 14.53 0.34 26.74
N MET A 145 14.71 -0.91 26.29
CA MET A 145 16.05 -1.46 26.03
C MET A 145 16.78 -0.72 24.90
N LYS A 146 16.05 -0.27 23.88
CA LYS A 146 16.62 0.54 22.80
C LYS A 146 17.05 1.92 23.31
N GLU A 147 16.22 2.57 24.13
CA GLU A 147 16.55 3.87 24.74
C GLU A 147 17.77 3.77 25.67
N MET A 148 17.88 2.73 26.49
CA MET A 148 19.06 2.49 27.34
C MET A 148 20.33 2.22 26.54
N LYS A 149 20.23 1.48 25.42
CA LYS A 149 21.38 1.21 24.55
C LYS A 149 21.90 2.48 23.86
N VAL A 150 21.01 3.40 23.50
CA VAL A 150 21.37 4.69 22.91
C VAL A 150 22.02 5.61 23.96
N GLN A 151 21.53 5.60 25.20
CA GLN A 151 22.13 6.38 26.29
C GLN A 151 23.51 5.86 26.69
N GLY A 152 23.68 4.54 26.82
CA GLY A 152 24.98 3.94 27.14
C GLY A 152 26.06 4.18 26.08
N SER A 153 25.70 4.24 24.79
CA SER A 153 26.66 4.58 23.72
C SER A 153 27.02 6.07 23.68
N THR A 154 26.23 6.94 24.31
CA THR A 154 26.48 8.39 24.35
C THR A 154 27.41 8.76 25.50
N GLU A 155 27.27 8.11 26.66
CA GLU A 155 28.13 8.37 27.84
C GLU A 155 29.56 7.82 27.68
N GLU A 156 29.78 6.75 26.90
CA GLU A 156 31.11 6.22 26.61
C GLU A 156 31.92 7.10 25.62
N GLN A 157 31.28 8.00 24.88
CA GLN A 157 31.95 8.94 23.97
C GLN A 157 32.34 10.28 24.62
N GLU A 158 31.85 10.58 25.82
CA GLU A 158 32.15 11.82 26.53
C GLU A 158 33.28 11.69 27.57
N MET A 159 33.84 10.48 27.75
CA MET A 159 34.88 10.18 28.74
C MET A 159 36.25 9.81 28.14
N GLU A 160 36.45 10.01 26.83
CA GLU A 160 37.75 9.88 26.12
C GLU A 160 38.28 11.24 25.63
#